data_AF-A0A077PAN3-F1
#
_entry.id   AF-A0A077PAN3-F1
#
_cell.length_a   1.000
_cell.length_b   1.000
_cell.length_c   1.000
_cell.angle_alpha   90.00
_cell.angle_beta   90.00
_cell.angle_gamma   90.00
#
_symmetry.space_group_name_H-M   'P 1'
#
loop_
_entity.id
_entity.type
_entity.pdbx_description
1 polymer ?
#
loop_
_entity_poly.entity_id
_entity_poly.type
_entity_poly.pdbx_seq_one_letter_code
_entity_poly.pdbx_strand_id
1 'polypeptide(L)'
;MPNLTIGLDIAKNIFQVYGTNHRGVATIKRKLRRNSVLKFFATLEPALIGIEACHSAHYWAWELIKLGHTVRLLPTQYVKPFVVGGKNDANDAAAICIAVTRPDIHAVPVKSAEQQSLQSLHRMREGAIQERTEPLNQIRSAACFQKKALYFRPGCLR
;
A
#
# COMPACT_ATOMS: atom_id res chain seq x y z
N MET A 1 11.78 18.65 -16.05
CA MET A 1 11.83 17.74 -14.88
C MET A 1 11.39 18.54 -13.67
N PRO A 2 10.48 18.03 -12.81
CA PRO A 2 10.09 18.76 -11.61
C PRO A 2 11.34 18.98 -10.73
N ASN A 3 11.51 20.21 -10.25
CA ASN A 3 12.69 20.59 -9.45
C ASN A 3 12.73 19.92 -8.07
N LEU A 4 11.58 19.41 -7.62
CA LEU A 4 11.36 18.80 -6.32
C LEU A 4 10.70 17.42 -6.49
N THR A 5 11.32 16.40 -5.89
CA THR A 5 10.75 15.06 -5.75
C THR A 5 10.41 14.82 -4.29
N ILE A 6 9.23 14.29 -4.01
CA ILE A 6 8.71 14.10 -2.66
C ILE A 6 8.31 12.64 -2.49
N GLY A 7 8.84 11.99 -1.46
CA GLY A 7 8.27 10.76 -0.92
C GLY A 7 7.29 11.10 0.21
N LEU A 8 6.07 10.59 0.09
CA LEU A 8 5.02 10.76 1.07
C LEU A 8 4.64 9.39 1.63
N ASP A 9 4.97 9.17 2.90
CA ASP A 9 4.46 8.03 3.66
C ASP A 9 3.13 8.40 4.34
N ILE A 10 2.14 7.52 4.19
CA ILE A 10 0.74 7.77 4.53
C ILE A 10 0.33 6.84 5.68
N ALA A 11 0.04 7.44 6.84
CA ALA A 11 -0.64 6.76 7.93
C ALA A 11 -2.01 7.39 8.23
N LYS A 12 -2.70 6.84 9.24
CA LYS A 12 -4.09 7.23 9.57
C LYS A 12 -4.24 8.73 9.84
N ASN A 13 -3.36 9.28 10.68
CA ASN A 13 -3.44 10.66 11.18
C ASN A 13 -2.18 11.49 10.92
N ILE A 14 -1.07 10.81 10.65
CA ILE A 14 0.27 11.35 10.60
C ILE A 14 0.87 10.94 9.27
N PHE A 15 1.53 11.89 8.63
CA PHE A 15 2.17 11.72 7.33
C PHE A 15 3.62 12.14 7.47
N GLN A 16 4.52 11.42 6.82
CA GLN A 16 5.92 11.82 6.72
C GLN A 16 6.20 12.28 5.30
N VAL A 17 6.78 13.47 5.20
CA VAL A 17 7.16 14.10 3.94
C VAL A 17 8.67 14.15 3.88
N TYR A 18 9.22 13.60 2.79
CA TYR A 18 10.63 13.66 2.48
C TYR A 18 10.83 14.22 1.06
N GLY A 19 11.36 15.43 0.95
CA GLY A 19 11.59 16.11 -0.32
C GLY A 19 13.08 16.22 -0.66
N THR A 20 13.44 15.91 -1.90
CA THR A 20 14.77 16.09 -2.47
C THR A 20 14.73 16.98 -3.70
N ASN A 21 15.77 17.79 -3.88
CA ASN A 21 15.94 18.56 -5.11
C ASN A 21 16.51 17.67 -6.23
N HIS A 22 16.65 18.22 -7.44
CA HIS A 22 17.25 17.54 -8.59
C HIS A 22 18.70 17.04 -8.37
N ARG A 23 19.41 17.50 -7.34
CA ARG A 23 20.75 17.04 -6.96
C ARG A 23 20.73 15.91 -5.92
N GLY A 24 19.55 15.44 -5.53
CA GLY A 24 19.37 14.43 -4.49
C GLY A 24 19.55 14.95 -3.07
N VAL A 25 19.70 16.26 -2.87
CA VAL A 25 19.87 16.86 -1.54
C VAL A 25 18.50 17.02 -0.88
N ALA A 26 18.39 16.50 0.34
CA ALA A 26 17.17 16.59 1.13
C ALA A 26 16.88 18.04 1.52
N THR A 27 15.75 18.55 1.04
CA THR A 27 15.30 19.93 1.25
C THR A 27 14.12 19.99 2.22
N ILE A 28 13.33 18.91 2.31
CA ILE A 28 12.14 18.84 3.16
C ILE A 28 12.19 17.54 3.95
N LYS A 29 12.11 17.63 5.28
CA LYS A 29 11.87 16.49 6.17
C LYS A 29 10.87 16.92 7.22
N ARG A 30 9.61 16.51 7.11
CA ARG A 30 8.55 17.01 7.99
C ARG A 30 7.46 15.99 8.26
N LYS A 31 7.02 15.98 9.51
CA LYS A 31 5.82 15.27 9.96
C LYS A 31 4.60 16.19 9.84
N LEU A 32 3.56 15.74 9.14
CA LEU A 32 2.32 16.48 8.96
C LEU A 32 1.14 15.73 9.59
N ARG A 33 0.18 16.49 10.13
CA ARG A 33 -1.13 15.94 10.49
C ARG A 33 -2.01 15.90 9.25
N ARG A 34 -2.94 14.93 9.18
CA ARG A 34 -3.88 14.73 8.06
C ARG A 34 -4.50 16.03 7.53
N ASN A 35 -5.03 16.87 8.42
CA ASN A 35 -5.74 18.11 8.05
C ASN A 35 -4.80 19.21 7.50
N SER A 36 -3.50 19.07 7.69
CA SER A 36 -2.48 20.01 7.22
C SER A 36 -1.84 19.59 5.90
N VAL A 37 -2.06 18.35 5.44
CA VAL A 37 -1.41 17.80 4.24
C VAL A 37 -1.75 18.64 3.01
N LEU A 38 -3.04 18.81 2.69
CA LEU A 38 -3.45 19.55 1.49
C LEU A 38 -3.03 21.02 1.54
N LYS A 39 -3.10 21.65 2.72
CA LYS A 39 -2.62 23.02 2.91
C LYS A 39 -1.13 23.16 2.63
N PHE A 40 -0.34 22.18 3.07
CA PHE A 40 1.10 22.16 2.81
C PHE A 40 1.39 22.01 1.32
N PHE A 41 0.80 21.02 0.65
CA PHE A 41 1.02 20.80 -0.77
C PHE A 41 0.51 21.95 -1.66
N ALA A 42 -0.58 22.61 -1.28
CA ALA A 42 -1.08 23.80 -1.99
C ALA A 42 -0.10 24.99 -1.98
N THR A 43 0.86 25.04 -1.05
CA THR A 43 1.90 26.09 -1.02
C THR A 43 3.12 25.76 -1.87
N LEU A 44 3.23 24.53 -2.38
CA LEU A 44 4.36 24.08 -3.17
C LEU A 44 4.08 24.22 -4.67
N GLU A 45 5.13 24.48 -5.44
CA GLU A 45 5.06 24.35 -6.89
C GLU A 45 4.80 22.88 -7.31
N PRO A 46 4.31 22.65 -8.55
CA PRO A 46 4.15 21.32 -9.11
C PRO A 46 5.41 20.45 -8.93
N ALA A 47 5.25 19.29 -8.30
CA ALA A 47 6.33 18.41 -7.87
C ALA A 47 5.99 16.96 -8.24
N LEU A 48 7.03 16.12 -8.32
CA LEU A 48 6.84 14.67 -8.45
C LEU A 48 6.65 14.08 -7.05
N ILE A 49 5.52 13.43 -6.80
CA ILE A 49 5.19 12.83 -5.51
C ILE A 49 5.10 11.31 -5.67
N GLY A 50 5.97 10.60 -4.95
CA GLY A 50 5.88 9.17 -4.73
C GLY A 50 5.03 8.87 -3.51
N ILE A 51 4.14 7.89 -3.63
CA ILE A 51 3.32 7.38 -2.52
C ILE A 51 3.36 5.86 -2.58
N GLU A 52 3.56 5.20 -1.44
CA GLU A 52 3.40 3.75 -1.36
C GLU A 52 1.92 3.36 -1.57
N ALA A 53 1.69 2.39 -2.45
CA ALA A 53 0.35 1.92 -2.78
C ALA A 53 -0.31 1.23 -1.58
N CYS A 54 -1.19 1.96 -0.89
CA CYS A 54 -2.01 1.49 0.22
C CYS A 54 -3.49 1.75 -0.02
N HIS A 55 -4.38 1.24 0.85
CA HIS A 55 -5.83 1.39 0.71
C HIS A 55 -6.31 2.84 0.54
N SER A 56 -5.63 3.80 1.18
CA SER A 56 -5.97 5.23 1.10
C SER A 56 -5.14 6.02 0.07
N ALA A 57 -4.14 5.40 -0.56
CA ALA A 57 -3.22 6.09 -1.45
C ALA A 57 -3.92 6.68 -2.69
N HIS A 58 -4.95 6.00 -3.22
CA HIS A 58 -5.72 6.49 -4.37
C HIS A 58 -6.43 7.82 -4.08
N TYR A 59 -7.06 7.94 -2.91
CA TYR A 59 -7.70 9.19 -2.47
C TYR A 59 -6.68 10.34 -2.41
N TRP A 60 -5.53 10.10 -1.79
CA TRP A 60 -4.47 11.12 -1.70
C TRP A 60 -3.87 11.47 -3.05
N ALA A 61 -3.72 10.49 -3.95
CA ALA A 61 -3.28 10.75 -5.30
C ALA A 61 -4.24 11.70 -6.04
N TRP A 62 -5.56 11.50 -5.94
CA TRP A 62 -6.52 12.42 -6.56
C TRP A 62 -6.40 13.84 -6.02
N GLU A 63 -6.36 13.99 -4.69
CA GLU A 63 -6.28 15.31 -4.07
C GLU A 63 -4.98 16.06 -4.44
N LEU A 64 -3.86 15.35 -4.52
CA LEU A 64 -2.57 15.93 -4.90
C LEU A 64 -2.50 16.24 -6.41
N ILE A 65 -3.12 15.41 -7.26
CA ILE A 65 -3.24 15.68 -8.70
C ILE A 65 -4.11 16.93 -8.94
N LYS A 66 -5.20 17.12 -8.19
CA LYS A 66 -6.04 18.34 -8.28
C LYS A 66 -5.25 19.62 -7.95
N LEU A 67 -4.24 19.53 -7.09
CA LEU A 67 -3.32 20.64 -6.76
C LEU A 67 -2.24 20.85 -7.84
N GLY A 68 -2.22 20.06 -8.91
CA GLY A 68 -1.28 20.19 -10.02
C GLY A 68 0.02 19.39 -9.87
N HIS A 69 0.14 18.54 -8.84
CA HIS A 69 1.31 17.69 -8.68
C HIS A 69 1.22 16.42 -9.55
N THR A 70 2.38 15.90 -9.94
CA THR A 70 2.47 14.60 -10.62
C THR A 70 2.62 13.51 -9.56
N VAL A 71 1.68 12.59 -9.46
CA VAL A 71 1.71 11.52 -8.44
C VAL A 71 2.00 10.17 -9.07
N ARG A 72 2.94 9.41 -8.49
CA ARG A 72 3.21 8.02 -8.84
C ARG A 72 2.98 7.13 -7.61
N LEU A 73 2.06 6.19 -7.74
CA LEU A 73 1.84 5.15 -6.72
C LEU A 73 2.86 4.02 -6.93
N LEU A 74 3.62 3.68 -5.90
CA LEU A 74 4.66 2.66 -5.97
C LEU A 74 4.21 1.37 -5.27
N PRO A 75 4.42 0.19 -5.88
CA PRO A 75 4.19 -1.07 -5.17
C PRO A 75 5.13 -1.20 -3.97
N THR A 76 4.60 -1.67 -2.84
CA THR A 76 5.31 -1.84 -1.57
C THR A 76 6.62 -2.65 -1.71
N GLN A 77 6.59 -3.69 -2.56
CA GLN A 77 7.73 -4.57 -2.86
C GLN A 77 8.95 -3.83 -3.43
N TYR A 78 8.74 -2.73 -4.16
CA TYR A 78 9.81 -1.94 -4.74
C TYR A 78 10.30 -0.82 -3.83
N VAL A 79 9.54 -0.44 -2.80
CA VAL A 79 9.96 0.58 -1.83
C VAL A 79 10.85 -0.03 -0.76
N LYS A 80 10.49 -1.22 -0.26
CA LYS A 80 11.18 -1.92 0.84
C LYS A 80 12.71 -2.02 0.70
N PRO A 81 13.29 -2.32 -0.48
CA PRO A 81 14.75 -2.40 -0.63
C PRO A 81 15.50 -1.08 -0.42
N PHE A 82 14.82 0.06 -0.51
CA PHE A 82 15.43 1.38 -0.36
C PHE A 82 15.36 1.91 1.08
N VAL A 83 14.74 1.18 2.00
CA VAL A 83 14.67 1.57 3.42
C VAL A 83 16.04 1.34 4.05
N VAL A 84 16.66 2.43 4.49
CA VAL A 84 17.95 2.40 5.18
C VAL A 84 17.73 2.46 6.69
N GLY A 85 18.30 1.50 7.41
CA GLY A 85 18.20 1.41 8.87
C GLY A 85 16.94 0.69 9.35
N GLY A 86 16.52 1.00 10.58
CA GLY A 86 15.32 0.41 11.19
C GLY A 86 14.02 0.95 10.60
N LYS A 87 12.93 0.22 10.84
CA LYS A 87 11.58 0.63 10.44
C LYS A 87 11.17 1.92 11.14
N ASN A 88 10.94 2.97 10.36
CA ASN A 88 10.45 4.26 10.83
C ASN A 88 9.81 4.97 9.64
N ASP A 89 8.63 5.56 9.86
CA ASP A 89 7.87 6.33 8.87
C ASP A 89 8.75 7.36 8.12
N ALA A 90 9.73 7.99 8.80
CA ALA A 90 10.64 8.94 8.16
C ALA A 90 11.62 8.30 7.16
N ASN A 91 12.08 7.08 7.46
CA ASN A 91 12.94 6.30 6.56
C ASN A 91 12.13 5.74 5.39
N ASP A 92 10.88 5.35 5.65
CA ASP A 92 9.95 4.89 4.62
C ASP A 92 9.65 6.02 3.62
N ALA A 93 9.39 7.25 4.09
CA ALA A 93 9.24 8.41 3.21
C ALA A 93 10.49 8.71 2.36
N ALA A 94 11.69 8.56 2.94
CA ALA A 94 12.94 8.71 2.19
C ALA A 94 13.11 7.62 1.12
N ALA A 95 12.78 6.37 1.46
CA ALA A 95 12.82 5.23 0.54
C ALA A 95 11.85 5.43 -0.64
N ILE A 96 10.63 5.92 -0.38
CA ILE A 96 9.64 6.26 -1.41
C ILE A 96 10.20 7.35 -2.34
N CYS A 97 10.83 8.38 -1.78
CA CYS A 97 11.42 9.48 -2.54
C CYS A 97 12.55 9.00 -3.48
N ILE A 98 13.35 8.03 -3.04
CA ILE A 98 14.38 7.42 -3.88
C ILE A 98 13.72 6.55 -4.96
N ALA A 99 12.79 5.68 -4.58
CA ALA A 99 12.15 4.74 -5.48
C ALA A 99 11.37 5.44 -6.61
N VAL A 100 10.71 6.57 -6.34
CA VAL A 100 9.91 7.28 -7.37
C VAL A 100 10.75 7.85 -8.51
N THR A 101 12.05 8.09 -8.28
CA THR A 101 12.97 8.58 -9.32
C THR A 101 13.38 7.50 -10.31
N ARG A 102 13.20 6.21 -9.96
CA ARG A 102 13.63 5.11 -10.83
C ARG A 102 12.68 4.96 -12.03
N PRO A 103 13.21 4.88 -13.25
CA PRO A 103 12.41 4.65 -14.46
C PRO A 103 11.91 3.20 -14.52
N ASP A 104 12.67 2.24 -14.00
CA ASP A 104 12.37 0.80 -14.07
C ASP A 104 11.16 0.37 -13.25
N ILE A 105 10.71 1.19 -12.30
CA ILE A 105 9.60 0.83 -11.41
C ILE A 105 8.28 1.19 -12.10
N HIS A 106 7.51 0.17 -12.47
CA HIS A 106 6.16 0.35 -12.96
C HIS A 106 5.24 0.85 -11.83
N ALA A 107 4.67 2.03 -12.03
CA ALA A 107 3.75 2.63 -11.07
C ALA A 107 2.38 1.92 -11.12
N VAL A 108 1.75 1.81 -9.96
CA VAL A 108 0.36 1.37 -9.87
C VAL A 108 -0.53 2.46 -10.47
N PRO A 109 -1.42 2.15 -11.42
CA PRO A 109 -2.32 3.14 -11.97
C PRO A 109 -3.25 3.69 -10.89
N VAL A 110 -3.44 5.01 -10.89
CA VAL A 110 -4.40 5.67 -10.01
C VAL A 110 -5.80 5.33 -10.50
N LYS A 111 -6.51 4.46 -9.76
CA LYS A 111 -7.89 4.09 -10.06
C LYS A 111 -8.83 5.26 -9.88
N SER A 112 -9.95 5.29 -10.58
CA SER A 112 -11.06 6.20 -10.28
C SER A 112 -11.81 5.76 -9.02
N ALA A 113 -12.64 6.65 -8.46
CA ALA A 113 -13.48 6.32 -7.31
C ALA A 113 -14.43 5.15 -7.60
N GLU A 114 -14.98 5.10 -8.81
CA GLU A 114 -15.83 4.01 -9.28
C GLU A 114 -15.05 2.69 -9.44
N GLN A 115 -13.85 2.72 -10.00
CA GLN A 115 -13.01 1.52 -10.09
C GLN A 115 -12.62 1.00 -8.70
N GLN A 116 -12.34 1.91 -7.75
CA GLN A 116 -12.02 1.54 -6.37
C GLN A 116 -13.24 0.97 -5.63
N SER A 117 -14.45 1.52 -5.85
CA SER A 117 -15.67 1.00 -5.25
C SER A 117 -16.04 -0.37 -5.82
N LEU A 118 -15.98 -0.56 -7.15
CA LEU A 118 -16.21 -1.84 -7.80
C LEU A 118 -15.24 -2.92 -7.28
N GLN A 119 -13.95 -2.61 -7.20
CA GLN A 119 -12.97 -3.55 -6.63
C GLN A 119 -13.30 -3.91 -5.18
N SER A 120 -13.78 -2.94 -4.39
CA SER A 120 -14.17 -3.19 -3.00
C SER A 120 -15.38 -4.12 -2.91
N LEU A 121 -16.39 -3.94 -3.77
CA LEU A 121 -17.55 -4.83 -3.87
C LEU A 121 -17.14 -6.26 -4.26
N HIS A 122 -16.24 -6.41 -5.23
CA HIS A 122 -15.71 -7.72 -5.60
C HIS A 122 -15.02 -8.42 -4.43
N ARG A 123 -14.18 -7.71 -3.67
CA ARG A 123 -13.50 -8.26 -2.48
C ARG A 123 -14.48 -8.64 -1.37
N MET A 124 -15.50 -7.82 -1.13
CA MET A 124 -16.56 -8.14 -0.15
C MET A 124 -17.31 -9.42 -0.54
N ARG A 125 -17.63 -9.57 -1.84
CA ARG A 125 -18.27 -10.79 -2.36
C ARG A 125 -17.37 -12.01 -2.20
N GLU A 126 -16.09 -11.90 -2.56
CA GLU A 126 -15.11 -12.98 -2.38
C GLU A 126 -15.00 -13.40 -0.91
N GLY A 127 -14.90 -12.44 0.01
CA GLY A 127 -14.89 -12.68 1.45
C GLY A 127 -16.15 -13.42 1.93
N ALA A 128 -17.34 -12.98 1.50
CA ALA A 128 -18.60 -13.65 1.83
C ALA A 128 -18.68 -15.09 1.29
N ILE A 129 -18.12 -15.36 0.11
CA ILE A 129 -18.03 -16.74 -0.43
C ILE A 129 -17.08 -17.58 0.42
N GLN A 130 -15.92 -17.04 0.81
CA GLN A 130 -14.98 -17.72 1.69
C GLN A 130 -15.63 -18.04 3.04
N GLU A 131 -16.24 -17.07 3.71
CA GLU A 131 -16.95 -17.26 4.98
C GLU A 131 -18.08 -18.29 4.90
N ARG A 132 -18.80 -18.36 3.77
CA ARG A 132 -19.83 -19.38 3.54
C ARG A 132 -19.24 -20.79 3.35
N THR A 133 -18.08 -20.90 2.71
CA THR A 133 -17.47 -22.20 2.34
C THR A 133 -16.57 -22.77 3.43
N GLU A 134 -15.96 -21.90 4.24
CA GLU A 134 -15.09 -22.27 5.35
C GLU A 134 -15.74 -23.27 6.34
N PRO A 135 -16.96 -23.06 6.88
CA PRO A 135 -17.57 -24.02 7.81
C PRO A 135 -17.87 -25.36 7.16
N LEU A 136 -18.27 -25.39 5.88
CA LEU A 136 -18.48 -26.63 5.15
C LEU A 136 -17.17 -27.42 4.97
N ASN A 137 -16.07 -26.72 4.68
CA ASN A 137 -14.76 -27.34 4.57
C ASN A 137 -14.23 -27.83 5.92
N GLN A 138 -14.49 -27.10 7.02
CA GLN A 138 -14.19 -27.53 8.38
C GLN A 138 -14.99 -28.78 8.79
N ILE A 139 -16.29 -28.85 8.49
CA ILE A 139 -17.13 -30.04 8.76
C ILE A 139 -16.63 -31.24 7.94
N ARG A 140 -16.31 -31.03 6.65
CA ARG A 140 -15.79 -32.10 5.79
C ARG A 140 -14.45 -32.63 6.26
N SER A 141 -13.53 -31.76 6.69
CA SER A 141 -12.24 -32.20 7.23
C SER A 141 -12.42 -32.98 8.52
N ALA A 142 -13.25 -32.50 9.46
CA ALA A 142 -13.58 -33.20 10.69
C ALA A 142 -14.22 -34.58 10.43
N ALA A 143 -15.20 -34.67 9.53
CA ALA A 143 -15.84 -35.94 9.17
C ALA A 143 -14.88 -36.94 8.50
N CYS A 144 -13.89 -36.47 7.73
CA CYS A 144 -12.85 -37.31 7.13
C CYS A 144 -11.93 -37.90 8.21
N PHE A 145 -11.56 -37.12 9.24
CA PHE A 145 -10.84 -37.66 10.41
C PHE A 145 -11.65 -38.74 11.13
N GLN A 146 -12.96 -38.54 11.28
CA GLN A 146 -13.83 -39.52 11.92
C GLN A 146 -13.96 -40.82 11.11
N LYS A 147 -14.01 -40.73 9.76
CA LYS A 147 -14.03 -41.92 8.89
C LYS A 147 -12.71 -42.68 8.84
N LYS A 148 -11.55 -42.02 8.97
CA LYS A 148 -10.26 -42.72 9.11
C LYS A 148 -10.08 -43.41 10.47
N ALA A 149 -10.75 -42.95 11.53
CA ALA A 149 -10.82 -43.66 12.80
C ALA A 149 -11.75 -44.90 12.74
N LEU A 150 -12.73 -44.91 11.84
CA LEU A 150 -13.68 -46.02 11.63
C LEU A 150 -13.18 -47.11 10.66
N TYR A 151 -12.01 -46.94 10.03
CA TYR A 151 -11.40 -47.94 9.13
C TYR A 151 -10.06 -48.50 9.62
N PHE A 152 -9.73 -48.35 10.92
CA PHE A 152 -8.69 -49.18 11.53
C PHE A 152 -9.34 -50.43 12.13
N ARG A 153 -9.50 -51.47 11.29
CA ARG A 153 -9.75 -52.82 11.80
C ARG A 153 -8.51 -53.24 12.62
N PRO A 154 -8.63 -53.58 13.91
CA PRO A 154 -7.53 -54.15 14.67
C PRO A 154 -7.36 -55.61 14.23
N GLY A 155 -6.38 -55.88 13.37
CA GLY A 155 -6.21 -57.23 12.84
C GLY A 155 -5.12 -57.40 11.80
N CYS A 156 -3.92 -56.88 12.06
CA CYS A 156 -2.69 -57.43 11.47
C CYS A 156 -1.49 -56.95 12.29
N LEU A 157 -1.30 -57.59 13.44
CA LEU A 157 0.02 -57.73 14.07
C LEU A 157 0.58 -59.07 13.57
N ARG A 158 1.41 -59.01 12.53
CA ARG A 158 2.53 -59.92 12.28
C ARG A 158 3.52 -59.26 11.33
#